data_AF-A0AAU2LGE2-F1
#
_entry.id   AF-A0AAU2LGE2-F1
#
_cell.length_a   1.000
_cell.length_b   1.000
_cell.length_c   1.000
_cell.angle_alpha   90.00
_cell.angle_beta   90.00
_cell.angle_gamma   90.00
#
_symmetry.space_group_name_H-M   'P 1'
#
loop_
_entity.id
_entity.type
_entity.pdbx_description
1 polymer ?
#
loop_
_entity_poly.entity_id
_entity_poly.type
_entity_poly.pdbx_seq_one_letter_code
_entity_poly.pdbx_strand_id
1 'polypeptide(L)'
;MLRGANAAGLDLSYANLSGGNLRDGEGTADLRGTDFSGARLVGANLRGARLNGARLAGADLRRTDLRWADLRHADLREADLRHADLREADVRDSVLTGAVLAAADLRGARLPDDLSATAEPSHLIGRLDRQPDQDEVERFAAEGLLRWSATSAGARLAELAALACQGLFALPAAEKEECWSGLVRNHDPGWSVTPGAPHTQRWHVSAAEPDLNWPRSLRNELAAMTELITLACTMVVPLLDAVAAHLSLTGGREPGIGLARGSITVRLLHYTGSGPGDRFPEHQDSGVATLHMYEDPPGLDVREGGGWRAADLQSAPLLGAGRALGRVSTVRPLTHRVGPGERSRNAAAIFFHASTGVLRTD
;
A
#
# COMPACT_ATOMS: atom_id res chain seq x y z
N MET A 1 -29.48 24.07 -9.16
CA MET A 1 -28.89 23.19 -10.20
C MET A 1 -28.15 24.07 -11.20
N LEU A 2 -26.82 24.01 -11.22
CA LEU A 2 -25.97 24.75 -12.16
C LEU A 2 -25.82 23.96 -13.49
N ARG A 3 -26.94 23.68 -14.16
CA ARG A 3 -26.91 22.98 -15.46
C ARG A 3 -26.31 23.91 -16.51
N GLY A 4 -25.16 23.55 -17.06
CA GLY A 4 -24.46 24.34 -18.09
C GLY A 4 -23.61 25.50 -17.57
N ALA A 5 -23.14 25.43 -16.31
CA ALA A 5 -22.37 26.52 -15.73
C ALA A 5 -20.96 26.62 -16.33
N ASN A 6 -20.76 27.63 -17.18
CA ASN A 6 -19.49 28.33 -17.23
C ASN A 6 -19.35 29.07 -15.89
N ALA A 7 -18.63 28.46 -14.96
CA ALA A 7 -18.37 29.00 -13.62
C ALA A 7 -16.88 29.29 -13.41
N ALA A 8 -16.12 29.38 -14.50
CA ALA A 8 -14.71 29.71 -14.48
C ALA A 8 -14.48 31.02 -13.71
N GLY A 9 -13.59 30.97 -12.71
CA GLY A 9 -13.25 32.10 -11.85
C GLY A 9 -14.33 32.56 -10.88
N LEU A 10 -15.46 31.85 -10.74
CA LEU A 10 -16.45 32.17 -9.71
C LEU A 10 -15.93 31.84 -8.30
N ASP A 11 -16.44 32.57 -7.32
CA ASP A 11 -16.30 32.22 -5.91
C ASP A 11 -17.48 31.34 -5.48
N LEU A 12 -17.17 30.08 -5.18
CA LEU A 12 -18.05 29.07 -4.61
C LEU A 12 -17.46 28.52 -3.30
N SER A 13 -16.60 29.29 -2.64
CA SER A 13 -16.01 28.92 -1.36
C SER A 13 -17.12 28.63 -0.33
N TYR A 14 -16.93 27.57 0.46
CA TYR A 14 -17.90 27.07 1.45
C TYR A 14 -19.30 26.71 0.92
N ALA A 15 -19.52 26.69 -0.41
CA ALA A 15 -20.81 26.35 -0.98
C ALA A 15 -21.16 24.88 -0.74
N ASN A 16 -22.45 24.57 -0.55
CA ASN A 16 -22.94 23.20 -0.52
C ASN A 16 -23.47 22.78 -1.89
N LEU A 17 -22.69 21.93 -2.55
CA LEU A 17 -22.93 21.39 -3.89
C LEU A 17 -23.03 19.85 -3.86
N SER A 18 -23.25 19.27 -2.68
CA SER A 18 -23.33 17.81 -2.47
C SER A 18 -24.39 17.18 -3.37
N GLY A 19 -24.05 16.08 -4.05
CA GLY A 19 -24.91 15.40 -5.03
C GLY A 19 -25.23 16.23 -6.28
N GLY A 20 -24.64 17.42 -6.42
CA GLY A 20 -24.86 18.32 -7.54
C GLY A 20 -24.34 17.71 -8.84
N ASN A 21 -25.13 17.78 -9.90
CA ASN A 21 -24.63 17.52 -11.24
C ASN A 21 -24.01 18.81 -11.79
N LEU A 22 -22.68 18.84 -11.82
CA LEU A 22 -21.86 19.93 -12.32
C LEU A 22 -21.31 19.60 -13.73
N ARG A 23 -21.91 18.63 -14.43
CA ARG A 23 -21.66 18.44 -15.86
C ARG A 23 -22.48 19.42 -16.67
N ASP A 24 -21.95 19.83 -17.82
CA ASP A 24 -22.81 20.35 -18.87
C ASP A 24 -23.44 19.15 -19.62
N GLY A 25 -24.60 19.35 -20.26
CA GLY A 25 -25.44 18.27 -20.79
C GLY A 25 -24.73 17.28 -21.72
N GLU A 26 -23.75 17.75 -22.52
CA GLU A 26 -23.02 16.93 -23.51
C GLU A 26 -21.50 17.21 -23.57
N GLY A 27 -20.97 18.02 -22.67
CA GLY A 27 -19.62 18.56 -22.67
C GLY A 27 -19.00 18.64 -21.28
N THR A 28 -17.80 19.21 -21.24
CA THR A 28 -16.96 19.36 -20.05
C THR A 28 -17.23 20.70 -19.38
N ALA A 29 -17.73 20.69 -18.14
CA ALA A 29 -17.99 21.91 -17.39
C ALA A 29 -16.71 22.73 -17.19
N ASP A 30 -16.80 24.03 -17.46
CA ASP A 30 -15.68 24.96 -17.33
C ASP A 30 -15.67 25.59 -15.93
N LEU A 31 -14.78 25.07 -15.09
CA LEU A 31 -14.59 25.43 -13.68
C LEU A 31 -13.13 25.89 -13.44
N ARG A 32 -12.47 26.39 -14.48
CA ARG A 32 -11.07 26.80 -14.42
C ARG A 32 -10.92 27.99 -13.49
N GLY A 33 -9.97 27.92 -12.56
CA GLY A 33 -9.72 29.00 -11.61
C GLY A 33 -10.86 29.29 -10.61
N THR A 34 -11.92 28.49 -10.60
CA THR A 34 -13.04 28.64 -9.65
C THR A 34 -12.54 28.39 -8.23
N ASP A 35 -13.05 29.15 -7.27
CA ASP A 35 -12.77 28.95 -5.86
C ASP A 35 -13.83 28.04 -5.22
N PHE A 36 -13.41 26.85 -4.80
CA PHE A 36 -14.17 25.85 -4.05
C PHE A 36 -13.56 25.63 -2.65
N SER A 37 -12.75 26.55 -2.15
CA SER A 37 -12.09 26.38 -0.85
C SER A 37 -13.14 26.15 0.25
N GLY A 38 -12.97 25.07 1.02
CA GLY A 38 -13.93 24.64 2.06
C GLY A 38 -15.32 24.22 1.56
N ALA A 39 -15.55 24.10 0.25
CA ALA A 39 -16.86 23.71 -0.30
C ALA A 39 -17.20 22.25 -0.01
N ARG A 40 -18.50 21.93 0.05
CA ARG A 40 -19.01 20.56 0.20
C ARG A 40 -19.49 20.03 -1.14
N LEU A 41 -18.75 19.09 -1.70
CA LEU A 41 -18.98 18.47 -3.02
C LEU A 41 -19.30 16.97 -2.91
N VAL A 42 -19.66 16.48 -1.72
CA VAL A 42 -19.88 15.05 -1.46
C VAL A 42 -20.83 14.43 -2.49
N GLY A 43 -20.36 13.42 -3.23
CA GLY A 43 -21.17 12.73 -4.24
C GLY A 43 -21.51 13.56 -5.48
N ALA A 44 -20.87 14.72 -5.68
CA ALA A 44 -21.10 15.53 -6.86
C ALA A 44 -20.58 14.85 -8.13
N ASN A 45 -21.16 15.24 -9.28
CA ASN A 45 -20.73 14.77 -10.58
C ASN A 45 -19.94 15.86 -11.31
N LEU A 46 -18.62 15.67 -11.35
CA LEU A 46 -17.62 16.52 -12.02
C LEU A 46 -16.92 15.77 -13.16
N ARG A 47 -17.55 14.72 -13.69
CA ARG A 47 -16.98 13.90 -14.75
C ARG A 47 -16.65 14.74 -15.99
N GLY A 48 -15.37 14.78 -16.34
CA GLY A 48 -14.81 15.55 -17.46
C GLY A 48 -14.61 17.05 -17.16
N ALA A 49 -14.86 17.53 -15.95
CA ALA A 49 -14.78 18.96 -15.66
C ALA A 49 -13.36 19.52 -15.90
N ARG A 50 -13.29 20.76 -16.40
CA ARG A 50 -12.04 21.52 -16.50
C ARG A 50 -11.86 22.32 -15.23
N LEU A 51 -11.02 21.81 -14.34
CA LEU A 51 -10.69 22.38 -13.03
C LEU A 51 -9.25 22.91 -12.98
N ASN A 52 -8.62 23.14 -14.13
CA ASN A 52 -7.23 23.59 -14.12
C ASN A 52 -7.10 24.93 -13.37
N GLY A 53 -6.18 25.00 -12.41
CA GLY A 53 -5.99 26.16 -11.54
C GLY A 53 -7.12 26.42 -10.52
N ALA A 54 -8.10 25.52 -10.36
CA ALA A 54 -9.15 25.68 -9.36
C ALA A 54 -8.58 25.64 -7.93
N ARG A 55 -9.18 26.40 -7.01
CA ARG A 55 -8.84 26.35 -5.58
C ARG A 55 -9.81 25.42 -4.88
N LEU A 56 -9.32 24.33 -4.32
CA LEU A 56 -10.08 23.27 -3.65
C LEU A 56 -9.54 23.01 -2.24
N ALA A 57 -8.80 23.97 -1.67
CA ALA A 57 -8.18 23.81 -0.36
C ALA A 57 -9.24 23.56 0.72
N GLY A 58 -9.09 22.49 1.50
CA GLY A 58 -10.03 22.08 2.54
C GLY A 58 -11.42 21.63 2.04
N ALA A 59 -11.59 21.41 0.73
CA ALA A 59 -12.88 20.99 0.17
C ALA A 59 -13.23 19.54 0.53
N ASP A 60 -14.52 19.26 0.78
CA ASP A 60 -15.05 17.92 1.01
C ASP A 60 -15.52 17.31 -0.32
N LEU A 61 -14.64 16.53 -0.96
CA LEU A 61 -14.81 15.87 -2.26
C LEU A 61 -15.14 14.38 -2.12
N ARG A 62 -15.58 13.90 -0.96
CA ARG A 62 -15.83 12.47 -0.74
C ARG A 62 -16.86 11.92 -1.72
N ARG A 63 -16.60 10.74 -2.29
CA ARG A 63 -17.51 10.06 -3.25
C ARG A 63 -17.82 10.85 -4.54
N THR A 64 -17.04 11.88 -4.85
CA THR A 64 -17.24 12.69 -6.06
C THR A 64 -16.81 11.92 -7.31
N ASP A 65 -17.54 12.07 -8.41
CA ASP A 65 -17.15 11.56 -9.73
C ASP A 65 -16.29 12.61 -10.45
N LEU A 66 -14.98 12.40 -10.48
CA LEU A 66 -13.96 13.25 -11.12
C LEU A 66 -13.34 12.57 -12.35
N ARG A 67 -14.00 11.54 -12.91
CA ARG A 67 -13.41 10.81 -14.03
C ARG A 67 -13.15 11.72 -15.24
N TRP A 68 -12.02 11.56 -15.90
CA TRP A 68 -11.57 12.39 -17.03
C TRP A 68 -11.46 13.90 -16.71
N ALA A 69 -11.49 14.31 -15.44
CA ALA A 69 -11.36 15.72 -15.08
C ALA A 69 -9.92 16.22 -15.27
N ASP A 70 -9.78 17.50 -15.64
CA ASP A 70 -8.50 18.19 -15.75
C ASP A 70 -8.29 19.05 -14.50
N LEU A 71 -7.46 18.58 -13.57
CA LEU A 71 -7.12 19.18 -12.29
C LEU A 71 -5.70 19.77 -12.28
N ARG A 72 -5.10 19.99 -13.46
CA ARG A 72 -3.73 20.51 -13.54
C ARG A 72 -3.60 21.86 -12.84
N HIS A 73 -2.56 22.06 -12.05
CA HIS A 73 -2.34 23.29 -11.27
C HIS A 73 -3.43 23.60 -10.23
N ALA A 74 -4.34 22.67 -9.91
CA ALA A 74 -5.32 22.87 -8.86
C ALA A 74 -4.67 22.86 -7.47
N ASP A 75 -5.23 23.63 -6.54
CA ASP A 75 -4.83 23.63 -5.13
C ASP A 75 -5.79 22.73 -4.33
N LEU A 76 -5.36 21.52 -4.02
CA LEU A 76 -6.11 20.50 -3.29
C LEU A 76 -5.61 20.34 -1.85
N ARG A 77 -4.89 21.32 -1.29
CA ARG A 77 -4.35 21.23 0.07
C ARG A 77 -5.45 20.93 1.08
N GLU A 78 -5.24 19.96 1.96
CA GLU A 78 -6.20 19.57 3.01
C GLU A 78 -7.58 19.11 2.48
N ALA A 79 -7.73 18.84 1.18
CA ALA A 79 -8.99 18.36 0.62
C ALA A 79 -9.28 16.90 0.98
N ASP A 80 -10.55 16.56 1.21
CA ASP A 80 -11.00 15.20 1.52
C ASP A 80 -11.62 14.53 0.29
N LEU A 81 -10.84 13.69 -0.38
CA LEU A 81 -11.17 12.94 -1.59
C LEU A 81 -11.55 11.48 -1.30
N ARG A 82 -11.87 11.11 -0.05
CA ARG A 82 -12.15 9.69 0.28
C ARG A 82 -13.26 9.11 -0.59
N HIS A 83 -13.01 7.94 -1.17
CA HIS A 83 -13.91 7.26 -2.10
C HIS A 83 -14.27 8.02 -3.39
N ALA A 84 -13.53 9.08 -3.76
CA ALA A 84 -13.74 9.77 -5.04
C ALA A 84 -13.32 8.90 -6.24
N ASP A 85 -13.95 9.11 -7.40
CA ASP A 85 -13.62 8.41 -8.65
C ASP A 85 -12.82 9.34 -9.57
N LEU A 86 -11.49 9.21 -9.57
CA LEU A 86 -10.54 10.04 -10.32
C LEU A 86 -10.03 9.34 -11.60
N ARG A 87 -10.73 8.32 -12.11
CA ARG A 87 -10.21 7.55 -13.24
C ARG A 87 -9.95 8.42 -14.46
N GLU A 88 -8.79 8.24 -15.09
CA GLU A 88 -8.36 9.02 -16.27
C GLU A 88 -8.29 10.55 -16.03
N ALA A 89 -8.28 11.01 -14.77
CA ALA A 89 -8.13 12.43 -14.45
C ALA A 89 -6.66 12.89 -14.59
N ASP A 90 -6.43 14.15 -14.91
CA ASP A 90 -5.09 14.74 -14.96
C ASP A 90 -4.87 15.64 -13.74
N VAL A 91 -4.12 15.18 -12.75
CA VAL A 91 -3.81 15.91 -11.50
C VAL A 91 -2.34 16.35 -11.45
N ARG A 92 -1.62 16.34 -12.58
CA ARG A 92 -0.23 16.81 -12.64
C ARG A 92 -0.14 18.28 -12.24
N ASP A 93 0.98 18.64 -11.62
CA ASP A 93 1.26 20.01 -11.17
C ASP A 93 0.24 20.58 -10.16
N SER A 94 -0.64 19.74 -9.60
CA SER A 94 -1.54 20.12 -8.50
C SER A 94 -0.82 20.09 -7.16
N VAL A 95 -1.32 20.86 -6.19
CA VAL A 95 -0.80 20.85 -4.82
C VAL A 95 -1.73 20.00 -3.95
N LEU A 96 -1.24 18.88 -3.45
CA LEU A 96 -2.03 17.92 -2.67
C LEU A 96 -1.64 17.88 -1.17
N THR A 97 -0.87 18.86 -0.67
CA THR A 97 -0.35 18.81 0.72
C THR A 97 -1.47 18.66 1.75
N GLY A 98 -1.43 17.58 2.53
CA GLY A 98 -2.48 17.25 3.51
C GLY A 98 -3.80 16.73 2.92
N ALA A 99 -3.89 16.50 1.61
CA ALA A 99 -5.08 15.91 1.00
C ALA A 99 -5.26 14.44 1.40
N VAL A 100 -6.50 14.04 1.67
CA VAL A 100 -6.86 12.67 2.05
C VAL A 100 -7.62 12.03 0.91
N LEU A 101 -7.04 11.13 0.13
CA LEU A 101 -7.77 10.45 -0.96
C LEU A 101 -8.27 9.03 -0.59
N ALA A 102 -8.40 8.68 0.70
CA ALA A 102 -8.43 7.26 1.11
C ALA A 102 -9.53 6.48 0.35
N ALA A 103 -9.17 5.34 -0.25
CA ALA A 103 -10.04 4.55 -1.12
C ALA A 103 -10.59 5.28 -2.38
N ALA A 104 -9.94 6.36 -2.85
CA ALA A 104 -10.22 6.95 -4.16
C ALA A 104 -9.72 6.06 -5.30
N ASP A 105 -10.45 6.09 -6.42
CA ASP A 105 -10.11 5.32 -7.63
C ASP A 105 -9.29 6.17 -8.59
N LEU A 106 -7.98 5.91 -8.66
CA LEU A 106 -7.01 6.67 -9.46
C LEU A 106 -6.57 5.95 -10.74
N ARG A 107 -7.32 4.94 -11.23
CA ARG A 107 -6.92 4.18 -12.43
C ARG A 107 -6.81 5.09 -13.65
N GLY A 108 -5.66 5.07 -14.33
CA GLY A 108 -5.38 5.95 -15.47
C GLY A 108 -5.13 7.42 -15.12
N ALA A 109 -5.25 7.83 -13.85
CA ALA A 109 -5.03 9.21 -13.44
C ALA A 109 -3.56 9.62 -13.56
N ARG A 110 -3.25 10.80 -14.11
CA ARG A 110 -1.88 11.31 -14.22
C ARG A 110 -1.52 12.08 -12.95
N LEU A 111 -0.61 11.53 -12.14
CA LEU A 111 -0.20 12.06 -10.83
C LEU A 111 0.93 13.09 -10.92
N PRO A 112 1.06 14.02 -9.94
CA PRO A 112 2.23 14.90 -9.84
C PRO A 112 3.49 14.11 -9.45
N ASP A 113 4.66 14.61 -9.88
CA ASP A 113 5.95 13.95 -9.64
C ASP A 113 6.34 13.94 -8.15
N ASP A 114 5.91 14.96 -7.41
CA ASP A 114 6.11 15.07 -5.96
C ASP A 114 4.85 14.64 -5.19
N LEU A 115 4.86 13.39 -4.70
CA LEU A 115 3.87 12.87 -3.74
C LEU A 115 4.39 12.94 -2.29
N SER A 116 5.62 13.44 -2.07
CA SER A 116 6.32 13.35 -0.78
C SER A 116 5.66 14.20 0.31
N ALA A 117 4.80 15.14 -0.07
CA ALA A 117 4.07 16.00 0.86
C ALA A 117 2.58 15.64 1.01
N THR A 118 2.05 14.60 0.34
CA THR A 118 0.64 14.71 -0.11
C THR A 118 -0.27 13.48 -0.18
N ALA A 119 0.06 12.30 0.34
CA ALA A 119 -0.92 11.19 0.28
C ALA A 119 -0.72 10.13 1.36
N GLU A 120 -1.79 9.83 2.11
CA GLU A 120 -1.96 8.49 2.67
C GLU A 120 -1.78 7.46 1.53
N PRO A 121 -1.04 6.37 1.75
CA PRO A 121 -0.68 5.40 0.70
C PRO A 121 -1.81 4.66 -0.05
N SER A 122 -3.08 4.86 0.35
CA SER A 122 -4.29 4.19 -0.18
C SER A 122 -4.55 4.49 -1.66
N HIS A 123 -3.83 5.46 -2.21
CA HIS A 123 -4.11 6.11 -3.49
C HIS A 123 -3.32 5.52 -4.66
N LEU A 124 -2.34 4.67 -4.39
CA LEU A 124 -1.47 4.11 -5.42
C LEU A 124 -1.80 2.65 -5.74
N ILE A 125 -2.54 1.98 -4.85
CA ILE A 125 -2.89 0.55 -4.92
C ILE A 125 -3.54 0.15 -6.25
N GLY A 126 -4.43 0.98 -6.80
CA GLY A 126 -5.18 0.66 -8.03
C GLY A 126 -4.36 0.62 -9.33
N ARG A 127 -3.06 0.98 -9.28
CA ARG A 127 -2.16 1.06 -10.44
C ARG A 127 -0.83 0.32 -10.29
N LEU A 128 -0.61 -0.37 -9.17
CA LEU A 128 0.67 -1.03 -8.91
C LEU A 128 0.69 -2.46 -9.46
N ASP A 129 0.55 -2.63 -10.77
CA ASP A 129 1.08 -3.85 -11.40
C ASP A 129 2.60 -3.76 -11.33
N ARG A 130 3.17 -4.27 -10.24
CA ARG A 130 4.61 -4.36 -10.10
C ARG A 130 5.08 -5.64 -10.78
N GLN A 131 5.94 -5.50 -11.78
CA GLN A 131 6.84 -6.57 -12.18
C GLN A 131 8.18 -6.37 -11.46
N PRO A 132 8.62 -7.32 -10.63
CA PRO A 132 9.94 -7.24 -10.02
C PRO A 132 11.00 -7.25 -11.12
N ASP A 133 12.04 -6.45 -10.95
CA ASP A 133 13.18 -6.51 -11.86
C ASP A 133 14.04 -7.75 -11.58
N GLN A 134 14.88 -8.12 -12.53
CA GLN A 134 15.70 -9.34 -12.42
C GLN A 134 16.72 -9.26 -11.26
N ASP A 135 17.21 -8.06 -10.95
CA ASP A 135 18.19 -7.82 -9.88
C ASP A 135 17.56 -8.03 -8.49
N GLU A 136 16.32 -7.59 -8.28
CA GLU A 136 15.53 -7.91 -7.08
C GLU A 136 15.33 -9.41 -6.88
N VAL A 137 14.98 -10.12 -7.96
CA VAL A 137 14.77 -11.57 -7.94
C VAL A 137 16.07 -12.30 -7.59
N GLU A 138 17.16 -11.98 -8.28
CA GLU A 138 18.46 -12.63 -8.08
C GLU A 138 19.03 -12.36 -6.69
N ARG A 139 18.98 -11.12 -6.20
CA ARG A 139 19.43 -10.79 -4.84
C ARG A 139 18.64 -11.53 -3.77
N PHE A 140 17.30 -11.52 -3.87
CA PHE A 140 16.49 -12.19 -2.86
C PHE A 140 16.70 -13.71 -2.90
N ALA A 141 16.84 -14.30 -4.10
CA ALA A 141 17.13 -15.72 -4.25
C ALA A 141 18.52 -16.11 -3.69
N ALA A 142 19.52 -15.24 -3.85
CA ALA A 142 20.89 -15.48 -3.38
C ALA A 142 21.05 -15.27 -1.87
N GLU A 143 20.47 -14.20 -1.32
CA GLU A 143 20.73 -13.75 0.04
C GLU A 143 19.60 -14.08 1.02
N GLY A 144 18.39 -14.33 0.54
CA GLY A 144 17.19 -14.44 1.37
C GLY A 144 16.83 -13.14 2.08
N LEU A 145 17.35 -12.02 1.58
CA LEU A 145 17.21 -10.68 2.10
C LEU A 145 17.04 -9.71 0.94
N LEU A 146 16.09 -8.78 1.04
CA LEU A 146 15.96 -7.70 0.08
C LEU A 146 15.71 -6.37 0.81
N ARG A 147 16.49 -5.37 0.42
CA ARG A 147 16.31 -3.96 0.79
C ARG A 147 15.94 -3.21 -0.48
N TRP A 148 14.83 -2.46 -0.45
CA TRP A 148 14.48 -1.61 -1.58
C TRP A 148 15.24 -0.30 -1.49
N SER A 149 16.08 -0.02 -2.49
CA SER A 149 16.72 1.28 -2.66
C SER A 149 15.81 2.23 -3.41
N ALA A 150 16.06 3.54 -3.34
CA ALA A 150 15.29 4.57 -4.06
C ALA A 150 15.19 4.35 -5.59
N THR A 151 16.11 3.56 -6.18
CA THR A 151 16.14 3.28 -7.62
C THR A 151 15.52 1.94 -8.00
N SER A 152 15.08 1.13 -7.04
CA SER A 152 14.52 -0.21 -7.28
C SER A 152 13.10 -0.16 -7.85
N ALA A 153 12.69 -1.17 -8.62
CA ALA A 153 11.41 -1.21 -9.31
C ALA A 153 10.19 -1.09 -8.38
N GLY A 154 10.32 -1.38 -7.08
CA GLY A 154 9.29 -0.94 -6.14
C GLY A 154 9.80 -0.30 -4.86
N ALA A 155 10.82 0.55 -5.00
CA ALA A 155 11.12 1.62 -4.07
C ALA A 155 9.87 2.37 -3.64
N ARG A 156 9.02 2.73 -4.63
CA ARG A 156 7.79 3.49 -4.39
C ARG A 156 6.77 2.73 -3.54
N LEU A 157 6.59 1.44 -3.81
CA LEU A 157 5.72 0.56 -3.01
C LEU A 157 6.25 0.40 -1.57
N ALA A 158 7.56 0.33 -1.43
CA ALA A 158 8.24 0.21 -0.14
C ALA A 158 8.07 1.49 0.70
N GLU A 159 8.26 2.68 0.10
CA GLU A 159 7.99 3.98 0.73
C GLU A 159 6.53 4.10 1.20
N LEU A 160 5.60 3.68 0.35
CA LEU A 160 4.17 3.70 0.64
C LEU A 160 3.81 2.75 1.79
N ALA A 161 4.34 1.53 1.80
CA ALA A 161 4.12 0.62 2.92
C ALA A 161 4.65 1.20 4.24
N ALA A 162 5.82 1.85 4.20
CA ALA A 162 6.40 2.51 5.37
C ALA A 162 5.53 3.68 5.87
N LEU A 163 5.00 4.51 4.96
CA LEU A 163 4.07 5.60 5.29
C LEU A 163 2.77 5.06 5.91
N ALA A 164 2.20 3.97 5.36
CA ALA A 164 0.95 3.39 5.86
C ALA A 164 1.12 2.85 7.29
N CYS A 165 2.34 2.41 7.62
CA CYS A 165 2.69 1.99 8.98
C CYS A 165 2.77 3.16 9.98
N GLN A 166 3.05 4.40 9.56
CA GLN A 166 3.19 5.52 10.50
C GLN A 166 1.88 5.81 11.24
N GLY A 167 0.75 5.78 10.56
CA GLY A 167 -0.58 5.92 11.19
C GLY A 167 -0.85 4.82 12.22
N LEU A 168 -0.50 3.57 11.90
CA LEU A 168 -0.62 2.43 12.81
C LEU A 168 0.35 2.53 14.00
N PHE A 169 1.52 3.13 13.81
CA PHE A 169 2.48 3.40 14.88
C PHE A 169 2.06 4.56 15.78
N ALA A 170 1.07 5.37 15.42
CA ALA A 170 0.49 6.36 16.33
C ALA A 170 -0.49 5.75 17.34
N LEU A 171 -0.90 4.49 17.17
CA LEU A 171 -1.86 3.83 18.07
C LEU A 171 -1.31 3.67 19.51
N PRO A 172 -2.17 3.62 20.54
CA PRO A 172 -1.74 3.35 21.90
C PRO A 172 -0.99 2.01 22.01
N ALA A 173 0.04 1.95 22.87
CA ALA A 173 0.82 0.73 23.08
C ALA A 173 -0.04 -0.48 23.51
N ALA A 174 -1.13 -0.25 24.24
CA ALA A 174 -2.06 -1.30 24.66
C ALA A 174 -2.81 -1.97 23.50
N GLU A 175 -2.83 -1.35 22.31
CA GLU A 175 -3.43 -1.92 21.08
C GLU A 175 -2.37 -2.63 20.21
N LYS A 176 -1.09 -2.62 20.65
CA LYS A 176 0.06 -3.13 19.90
C LYS A 176 0.74 -4.28 20.65
N GLU A 177 0.15 -5.46 20.58
CA GLU A 177 0.81 -6.75 20.85
C GLU A 177 -0.05 -7.91 20.29
N GLU A 178 -0.89 -7.58 19.32
CA GLU A 178 -1.91 -8.48 18.80
C GLU A 178 -1.47 -9.11 17.47
N CYS A 179 -1.94 -10.34 17.25
CA CYS A 179 -1.73 -11.10 16.02
C CYS A 179 -3.04 -11.18 15.27
N TRP A 180 -3.07 -10.67 14.04
CA TRP A 180 -4.26 -10.79 13.19
C TRP A 180 -3.90 -11.60 11.95
N SER A 181 -4.69 -12.62 11.67
CA SER A 181 -4.52 -13.49 10.51
C SER A 181 -5.69 -13.33 9.56
N GLY A 182 -5.40 -13.12 8.28
CA GLY A 182 -6.39 -13.07 7.21
C GLY A 182 -6.02 -14.02 6.08
N LEU A 183 -7.04 -14.56 5.41
CA LEU A 183 -6.83 -15.22 4.12
C LEU A 183 -6.75 -14.14 3.04
N VAL A 184 -5.71 -14.21 2.23
CA VAL A 184 -5.57 -13.31 1.08
C VAL A 184 -5.88 -14.10 -0.17
N ARG A 185 -6.95 -13.69 -0.86
CA ARG A 185 -7.35 -14.26 -2.14
C ARG A 185 -7.01 -13.29 -3.26
N ASN A 186 -6.36 -13.80 -4.30
CA ASN A 186 -6.32 -13.12 -5.58
C ASN A 186 -7.69 -13.24 -6.24
N HIS A 187 -8.36 -12.12 -6.49
CA HIS A 187 -9.63 -12.09 -7.22
C HIS A 187 -9.36 -12.09 -8.73
N ASP A 188 -8.93 -13.24 -9.26
CA ASP A 188 -9.17 -13.55 -10.67
C ASP A 188 -9.29 -15.08 -10.90
N PRO A 189 -10.46 -15.70 -10.62
CA PRO A 189 -10.67 -17.12 -10.86
C PRO A 189 -11.19 -17.44 -12.27
N GLY A 190 -11.19 -16.50 -13.23
CA GLY A 190 -11.65 -16.88 -14.56
C GLY A 190 -11.44 -15.87 -15.65
N TRP A 191 -10.26 -15.87 -16.26
CA TRP A 191 -10.09 -15.51 -17.67
C TRP A 191 -9.01 -16.40 -18.31
N SER A 192 -9.34 -17.00 -19.45
CA SER A 192 -8.43 -17.85 -20.23
C SER A 192 -7.23 -17.06 -20.74
N VAL A 193 -6.03 -17.57 -20.50
CA VAL A 193 -4.75 -16.97 -20.90
C VAL A 193 -4.62 -16.91 -22.42
N THR A 194 -4.38 -15.72 -22.96
CA THR A 194 -3.66 -15.53 -24.24
C THR A 194 -2.24 -15.08 -23.91
N PRO A 195 -1.19 -15.63 -24.55
CA PRO A 195 0.19 -15.19 -24.31
C PRO A 195 0.36 -13.72 -24.73
N GLY A 196 0.79 -12.85 -23.79
CA GLY A 196 1.16 -11.46 -24.06
C GLY A 196 0.29 -10.36 -23.43
N ALA A 197 -0.68 -10.69 -22.56
CA ALA A 197 -1.44 -9.68 -21.83
C ALA A 197 -0.80 -9.36 -20.45
N PRO A 198 -0.74 -8.08 -20.02
CA PRO A 198 -0.30 -7.72 -18.67
C PRO A 198 -1.26 -8.31 -17.61
N HIS A 199 -0.71 -9.03 -16.64
CA HIS A 199 -1.44 -9.66 -15.56
C HIS A 199 -1.85 -8.63 -14.50
N THR A 200 -3.12 -8.20 -14.46
CA THR A 200 -3.62 -7.38 -13.37
C THR A 200 -4.01 -8.27 -12.19
N GLN A 201 -3.09 -8.58 -11.28
CA GLN A 201 -3.44 -9.33 -10.06
C GLN A 201 -4.14 -8.40 -9.05
N ARG A 202 -5.43 -8.63 -8.78
CA ARG A 202 -6.17 -7.87 -7.76
C ARG A 202 -6.25 -8.65 -6.46
N TRP A 203 -5.50 -8.18 -5.46
CA TRP A 203 -5.58 -8.69 -4.10
C TRP A 203 -6.76 -8.03 -3.38
N HIS A 204 -7.74 -8.83 -2.96
CA HIS A 204 -8.82 -8.34 -2.11
C HIS A 204 -8.65 -8.88 -0.70
N VAL A 205 -8.43 -7.97 0.25
CA VAL A 205 -8.51 -8.28 1.67
C VAL A 205 -9.97 -8.07 2.07
N SER A 206 -10.75 -9.15 2.16
CA SER A 206 -12.15 -9.04 2.55
C SER A 206 -12.24 -8.77 4.05
N ALA A 207 -12.68 -7.56 4.42
CA ALA A 207 -13.08 -7.23 5.79
C ALA A 207 -14.30 -8.04 6.29
N ALA A 208 -14.95 -8.82 5.42
CA ALA A 208 -16.19 -9.53 5.68
C ALA A 208 -16.01 -11.04 5.94
N GLU A 209 -14.77 -11.56 6.04
CA GLU A 209 -14.61 -12.95 6.48
C GLU A 209 -14.80 -13.07 8.01
N PRO A 210 -15.66 -13.98 8.49
CA PRO A 210 -16.04 -14.10 9.90
C PRO A 210 -14.90 -14.51 10.85
N ASP A 211 -13.73 -14.84 10.30
CA ASP A 211 -12.55 -15.30 11.06
C ASP A 211 -11.51 -14.20 11.32
N LEU A 212 -11.72 -12.99 10.78
CA LEU A 212 -10.88 -11.82 11.09
C LEU A 212 -11.36 -11.19 12.40
N ASN A 213 -10.78 -11.65 13.52
CA ASN A 213 -11.10 -11.16 14.85
C ASN A 213 -10.42 -9.79 15.11
N TRP A 214 -10.88 -8.75 14.42
CA TRP A 214 -10.37 -7.39 14.60
C TRP A 214 -10.85 -6.77 15.93
N PRO A 215 -9.98 -6.12 16.71
CA PRO A 215 -10.39 -5.33 17.87
C PRO A 215 -11.41 -4.28 17.49
N ARG A 216 -12.41 -4.09 18.35
CA ARG A 216 -13.43 -3.07 18.15
C ARG A 216 -12.85 -1.66 18.06
N SER A 217 -11.72 -1.39 18.70
CA SER A 217 -10.99 -0.11 18.69
C SER A 217 -10.36 0.19 17.33
N LEU A 218 -9.95 -0.84 16.58
CA LEU A 218 -9.23 -0.72 15.30
C LEU A 218 -10.15 -0.71 14.07
N ARG A 219 -11.48 -0.73 14.23
CA ARG A 219 -12.40 -0.66 13.08
C ARG A 219 -12.29 0.64 12.28
N ASN A 220 -11.85 1.72 12.92
CA ASN A 220 -11.57 2.98 12.24
C ASN A 220 -10.25 2.91 11.45
N GLU A 221 -9.33 2.05 11.86
CA GLU A 221 -8.02 1.81 11.22
C GLU A 221 -8.04 0.67 10.19
N LEU A 222 -9.19 0.02 10.03
CA LEU A 222 -9.39 -1.07 9.06
C LEU A 222 -8.99 -0.65 7.64
N ALA A 223 -9.18 0.62 7.28
CA ALA A 223 -8.76 1.18 6.01
C ALA A 223 -7.22 1.17 5.88
N ALA A 224 -6.50 1.72 6.87
CA ALA A 224 -5.04 1.76 6.90
C ALA A 224 -4.42 0.37 6.94
N MET A 225 -5.01 -0.58 7.67
CA MET A 225 -4.55 -1.97 7.70
C MET A 225 -4.78 -2.69 6.37
N THR A 226 -5.97 -2.53 5.78
CA THR A 226 -6.29 -3.10 4.46
C THR A 226 -5.34 -2.57 3.40
N GLU A 227 -5.03 -1.29 3.47
CA GLU A 227 -4.08 -0.60 2.61
C GLU A 227 -2.66 -1.14 2.76
N LEU A 228 -2.15 -1.23 3.99
CA LEU A 228 -0.84 -1.80 4.28
C LEU A 228 -0.71 -3.23 3.75
N ILE A 229 -1.70 -4.09 4.01
CA ILE A 229 -1.71 -5.47 3.51
C ILE A 229 -1.71 -5.47 1.99
N THR A 230 -2.51 -4.62 1.36
CA THR A 230 -2.59 -4.57 -0.11
C THR A 230 -1.27 -4.12 -0.73
N LEU A 231 -0.61 -3.10 -0.17
CA LEU A 231 0.72 -2.66 -0.61
C LEU A 231 1.74 -3.78 -0.45
N ALA A 232 1.74 -4.46 0.70
CA ALA A 232 2.63 -5.58 0.96
C ALA A 232 2.41 -6.74 -0.02
N CYS A 233 1.17 -7.13 -0.29
CA CYS A 233 0.84 -8.16 -1.28
C CYS A 233 1.32 -7.78 -2.68
N THR A 234 1.04 -6.55 -3.08
CA THR A 234 1.39 -6.02 -4.40
C THR A 234 2.91 -5.96 -4.61
N MET A 235 3.65 -5.76 -3.53
CA MET A 235 5.11 -5.72 -3.54
C MET A 235 5.74 -7.11 -3.50
N VAL A 236 5.26 -7.97 -2.60
CA VAL A 236 5.96 -9.20 -2.22
C VAL A 236 5.50 -10.40 -3.03
N VAL A 237 4.21 -10.51 -3.38
CA VAL A 237 3.73 -11.72 -4.08
C VAL A 237 4.30 -11.86 -5.49
N PRO A 238 4.30 -10.82 -6.35
CA PRO A 238 4.92 -10.92 -7.68
C PRO A 238 6.42 -11.25 -7.61
N LEU A 239 7.13 -10.70 -6.62
CA LEU A 239 8.54 -11.03 -6.37
C LEU A 239 8.71 -12.51 -6.00
N LEU A 240 7.90 -13.01 -5.08
CA LEU A 240 7.96 -14.41 -4.67
C LEU A 240 7.59 -15.37 -5.81
N ASP A 241 6.60 -15.03 -6.64
CA ASP A 241 6.28 -15.81 -7.84
C ASP A 241 7.44 -15.81 -8.84
N ALA A 242 8.11 -14.67 -9.05
CA ALA A 242 9.28 -14.57 -9.91
C ALA A 242 10.49 -15.34 -9.36
N VAL A 243 10.71 -15.32 -8.05
CA VAL A 243 11.75 -16.11 -7.36
C VAL A 243 11.46 -17.60 -7.48
N ALA A 244 10.20 -18.02 -7.35
CA ALA A 244 9.80 -19.40 -7.56
C ALA A 244 10.09 -19.86 -9.00
N ALA A 245 9.76 -19.02 -9.99
CA ALA A 245 10.07 -19.30 -11.39
C ALA A 245 11.59 -19.37 -11.64
N HIS A 246 12.36 -18.42 -11.09
CA HIS A 246 13.82 -18.40 -11.19
C HIS A 246 14.47 -19.67 -10.61
N LEU A 247 13.90 -20.18 -9.51
CA LEU A 247 14.38 -21.38 -8.81
C LEU A 247 13.70 -22.67 -9.29
N SER A 248 12.82 -22.60 -10.30
CA SER A 248 12.04 -23.74 -10.81
C SER A 248 11.23 -24.48 -9.73
N LEU A 249 10.62 -23.75 -8.78
CA LEU A 249 9.82 -24.33 -7.70
C LEU A 249 8.38 -24.63 -8.16
N THR A 250 7.84 -25.77 -7.74
CA THR A 250 6.48 -26.20 -8.07
C THR A 250 5.57 -26.25 -6.84
N GLY A 251 4.35 -25.74 -7.00
CA GLY A 251 3.30 -25.65 -6.00
C GLY A 251 2.30 -26.78 -6.14
N GLY A 252 2.74 -28.03 -6.01
CA GLY A 252 1.87 -29.19 -6.22
C GLY A 252 1.46 -29.37 -7.69
N ARG A 253 0.23 -28.97 -8.08
CA ARG A 253 -0.26 -29.10 -9.47
C ARG A 253 -0.09 -27.84 -10.32
N GLU A 254 0.35 -26.72 -9.72
CA GLU A 254 0.56 -25.45 -10.42
C GLU A 254 1.98 -24.92 -10.12
N PRO A 255 2.63 -24.19 -11.04
CA PRO A 255 3.90 -23.51 -10.76
C PRO A 255 3.76 -22.48 -9.62
N GLY A 256 4.76 -22.36 -8.74
CA GLY A 256 4.83 -21.29 -7.73
C GLY A 256 4.77 -21.74 -6.26
N ILE A 257 4.70 -20.76 -5.34
CA ILE A 257 4.83 -20.98 -3.88
C ILE A 257 3.46 -21.17 -3.18
N GLY A 258 2.35 -21.13 -3.94
CA GLY A 258 1.00 -21.33 -3.39
C GLY A 258 0.47 -20.16 -2.55
N LEU A 259 0.97 -18.94 -2.76
CA LEU A 259 0.54 -17.75 -2.02
C LEU A 259 -0.89 -17.30 -2.38
N ALA A 260 -1.36 -17.58 -3.59
CA ALA A 260 -2.72 -17.24 -4.02
C ALA A 260 -3.83 -17.90 -3.18
N ARG A 261 -3.52 -19.00 -2.49
CA ARG A 261 -4.38 -19.69 -1.52
C ARG A 261 -3.80 -19.67 -0.10
N GLY A 262 -2.74 -18.90 0.09
CA GLY A 262 -2.02 -18.73 1.34
C GLY A 262 -2.72 -17.79 2.31
N SER A 263 -2.15 -17.65 3.49
CA SER A 263 -2.63 -16.70 4.49
C SER A 263 -1.58 -15.62 4.76
N ILE A 264 -2.05 -14.47 5.23
CA ILE A 264 -1.19 -13.40 5.72
C ILE A 264 -1.48 -13.17 7.19
N THR A 265 -0.42 -13.05 7.98
CA THR A 265 -0.52 -12.61 9.37
C THR A 265 0.11 -11.23 9.47
N VAL A 266 -0.56 -10.29 10.13
CA VAL A 266 0.00 -8.98 10.49
C VAL A 266 0.19 -8.94 12.00
N ARG A 267 1.35 -8.47 12.43
CA ARG A 267 1.64 -8.15 13.84
C ARG A 267 2.03 -6.69 13.95
N LEU A 268 1.33 -5.95 14.81
CA LEU A 268 1.77 -4.64 15.29
C LEU A 268 2.37 -4.84 16.68
N LEU A 269 3.60 -4.40 16.83
CA LEU A 269 4.45 -4.71 17.98
C LEU A 269 4.89 -3.40 18.62
N HIS A 270 4.82 -3.33 19.94
CA HIS A 270 5.43 -2.27 20.72
C HIS A 270 6.51 -2.86 21.63
N TYR A 271 7.77 -2.66 21.26
CA TYR A 271 8.89 -3.06 22.12
C TYR A 271 9.13 -1.98 23.16
N THR A 272 9.04 -2.34 24.45
CA THR A 272 9.33 -1.41 25.54
C THR A 272 10.85 -1.24 25.74
N GLY A 273 11.28 -0.01 25.99
CA GLY A 273 12.66 0.28 26.39
C GLY A 273 12.93 -0.22 27.81
N SER A 274 13.74 -1.28 27.97
CA SER A 274 13.96 -1.91 29.28
C SER A 274 15.36 -2.52 29.46
N GLY A 275 16.43 -1.78 29.17
CA GLY A 275 17.80 -2.16 29.56
C GLY A 275 18.50 -3.24 28.71
N PRO A 276 19.57 -3.88 29.23
CA PRO A 276 20.44 -4.77 28.47
C PRO A 276 19.79 -6.12 28.15
N GLY A 277 20.02 -6.64 26.95
CA GLY A 277 19.48 -7.92 26.45
C GLY A 277 18.59 -7.76 25.21
N ASP A 278 18.54 -8.80 24.39
CA ASP A 278 17.69 -8.82 23.19
C ASP A 278 16.21 -8.73 23.59
N ARG A 279 15.46 -7.84 22.93
CA ARG A 279 14.00 -7.70 23.09
C ARG A 279 13.27 -8.89 22.49
N PHE A 280 13.83 -9.45 21.43
CA PHE A 280 13.40 -10.70 20.85
C PHE A 280 14.65 -11.47 20.40
N PRO A 281 14.84 -12.71 20.86
CA PRO A 281 16.08 -13.45 20.62
C PRO A 281 16.28 -13.79 19.14
N GLU A 282 17.48 -14.29 18.82
CA GLU A 282 17.80 -14.84 17.50
C GLU A 282 16.78 -15.90 17.06
N HIS A 283 16.20 -15.72 15.88
CA HIS A 283 15.27 -16.65 15.28
C HIS A 283 15.21 -16.51 13.76
N GLN A 284 14.44 -17.39 13.14
CA GLN A 284 14.06 -17.35 11.73
C GLN A 284 12.55 -17.54 11.65
N ASP A 285 11.87 -16.76 10.80
CA ASP A 285 10.41 -16.82 10.68
C ASP A 285 9.92 -18.10 10.02
N SER A 286 8.75 -18.58 10.45
CA SER A 286 8.20 -19.87 10.00
C SER A 286 7.57 -19.82 8.60
N GLY A 287 7.18 -18.64 8.10
CA GLY A 287 6.50 -18.44 6.84
C GLY A 287 7.39 -18.61 5.60
N VAL A 288 6.86 -18.20 4.45
CA VAL A 288 7.59 -18.11 3.17
C VAL A 288 8.52 -16.90 3.19
N ALA A 289 8.00 -15.75 3.58
CA ALA A 289 8.73 -14.51 3.73
C ALA A 289 8.05 -13.60 4.77
N THR A 290 8.79 -12.65 5.30
CA THR A 290 8.29 -11.63 6.23
C THR A 290 8.72 -10.25 5.76
N LEU A 291 7.75 -9.34 5.65
CA LEU A 291 8.01 -7.92 5.43
C LEU A 291 8.09 -7.22 6.79
N HIS A 292 9.27 -6.72 7.13
CA HIS A 292 9.57 -6.05 8.39
C HIS A 292 9.60 -4.53 8.20
N MET A 293 8.86 -3.81 9.04
CA MET A 293 8.82 -2.35 9.10
C MET A 293 8.99 -1.92 10.55
N TYR A 294 9.81 -0.91 10.80
CA TYR A 294 10.12 -0.45 12.15
C TYR A 294 10.20 1.07 12.17
N GLU A 295 9.90 1.67 13.32
CA GLU A 295 10.29 3.06 13.59
C GLU A 295 11.80 3.22 13.60
N ASP A 296 12.27 4.39 13.15
CA ASP A 296 13.69 4.73 13.22
C ASP A 296 14.06 5.19 14.66
N PRO A 297 15.10 4.62 15.30
CA PRO A 297 15.95 3.51 14.85
C PRO A 297 15.32 2.12 15.08
N PRO A 298 15.46 1.18 14.11
CA PRO A 298 14.65 -0.02 14.05
C PRO A 298 14.90 -1.01 15.19
N GLY A 299 16.13 -1.14 15.66
CA GLY A 299 16.49 -2.18 16.64
C GLY A 299 16.43 -3.61 16.12
N LEU A 300 16.02 -3.80 14.86
CA LEU A 300 16.16 -5.06 14.13
C LEU A 300 17.64 -5.27 13.79
N ASP A 301 18.22 -6.36 14.26
CA ASP A 301 19.55 -6.82 13.83
C ASP A 301 19.39 -8.05 12.93
N VAL A 302 20.13 -8.08 11.84
CA VAL A 302 20.20 -9.21 10.90
C VAL A 302 21.58 -9.83 10.91
N ARG A 303 21.64 -11.13 10.64
CA ARG A 303 22.90 -11.87 10.60
C ARG A 303 23.48 -11.87 9.19
N GLU A 304 24.52 -11.06 8.98
CA GLU A 304 25.19 -10.88 7.69
C GLU A 304 26.71 -11.12 7.87
N GLY A 305 27.34 -11.85 6.94
CA GLY A 305 28.80 -12.04 6.95
C GLY A 305 29.37 -12.71 8.21
N GLY A 306 28.55 -13.47 8.95
CA GLY A 306 28.94 -14.14 10.20
C GLY A 306 28.77 -13.31 11.48
N GLY A 307 28.37 -12.04 11.37
CA GLY A 307 28.14 -11.14 12.50
C GLY A 307 26.73 -10.54 12.52
N TRP A 308 26.43 -9.82 13.60
CA TRP A 308 25.21 -9.03 13.73
C TRP A 308 25.41 -7.65 13.10
N ARG A 309 24.44 -7.22 12.29
CA ARG A 309 24.37 -5.86 11.75
C ARG A 309 22.99 -5.29 12.01
N ALA A 310 22.92 -4.04 12.45
CA ALA A 310 21.65 -3.32 12.50
C ALA A 310 21.07 -3.25 11.09
N ALA A 311 19.79 -3.57 10.94
CA ALA A 311 19.11 -3.47 9.68
C ALA A 311 18.98 -1.98 9.32
N ASP A 312 19.70 -1.55 8.29
CA ASP A 312 19.48 -0.25 7.69
C ASP A 312 18.19 -0.31 6.87
N LEU A 313 17.12 0.25 7.43
CA LEU A 313 15.82 0.28 6.80
C LEU A 313 15.66 1.49 5.87
N GLN A 314 16.47 2.56 5.98
CA GLN A 314 16.36 3.78 5.14
C GLN A 314 14.91 4.27 4.89
N SER A 315 14.02 4.17 5.89
CA SER A 315 12.58 4.48 5.76
C SER A 315 11.79 3.58 4.80
N ALA A 316 12.32 2.42 4.41
CA ALA A 316 11.69 1.37 3.61
C ALA A 316 11.65 0.02 4.36
N PRO A 317 10.69 -0.86 4.06
CA PRO A 317 10.65 -2.20 4.62
C PRO A 317 11.83 -3.09 4.22
N LEU A 318 12.11 -4.07 5.06
CA LEU A 318 13.03 -5.18 4.79
C LEU A 318 12.24 -6.46 4.52
N LEU A 319 12.55 -7.16 3.43
CA LEU A 319 11.99 -8.48 3.17
C LEU A 319 12.99 -9.57 3.56
N GLY A 320 12.58 -10.47 4.44
CA GLY A 320 13.35 -11.64 4.84
C GLY A 320 12.71 -12.94 4.36
N ALA A 321 13.50 -13.87 3.84
CA ALA A 321 13.05 -15.22 3.55
C ALA A 321 12.76 -15.98 4.84
N GLY A 322 11.65 -16.72 4.86
CA GLY A 322 11.28 -17.57 5.97
C GLY A 322 11.72 -19.03 5.77
N ARG A 323 11.61 -19.82 6.83
CA ARG A 323 11.99 -21.24 6.85
C ARG A 323 11.19 -22.09 5.87
N ALA A 324 9.96 -21.72 5.53
CA ALA A 324 9.16 -22.47 4.57
C ALA A 324 9.78 -22.42 3.17
N LEU A 325 10.27 -21.25 2.74
CA LEU A 325 10.97 -21.10 1.47
C LEU A 325 12.32 -21.83 1.49
N GLY A 326 13.11 -21.66 2.55
CA GLY A 326 14.42 -22.33 2.66
C GLY A 326 14.37 -23.86 2.79
N ARG A 327 13.22 -24.45 3.14
CA ARG A 327 13.05 -25.91 3.14
C ARG A 327 12.91 -26.51 1.74
N VAL A 328 12.48 -25.71 0.77
CA VAL A 328 12.17 -26.16 -0.59
C VAL A 328 13.01 -25.46 -1.64
N SER A 329 14.06 -24.75 -1.24
CA SER A 329 14.91 -24.01 -2.16
C SER A 329 16.30 -23.81 -1.57
N THR A 330 17.19 -23.19 -2.35
CA THR A 330 18.53 -22.78 -1.91
C THR A 330 18.52 -21.45 -1.14
N VAL A 331 17.37 -20.76 -1.05
CA VAL A 331 17.26 -19.46 -0.39
C VAL A 331 17.49 -19.63 1.12
N ARG A 332 18.41 -18.84 1.67
CA ARG A 332 18.72 -18.90 3.11
C ARG A 332 17.64 -18.15 3.91
N PRO A 333 17.00 -18.77 4.92
CA PRO A 333 16.10 -18.02 5.79
C PRO A 333 16.84 -16.92 6.54
N LEU A 334 16.21 -15.73 6.65
CA LEU A 334 16.78 -14.58 7.33
C LEU A 334 16.84 -14.84 8.84
N THR A 335 18.06 -14.99 9.37
CA THR A 335 18.30 -15.00 10.81
C THR A 335 18.36 -13.56 11.32
N HIS A 336 17.47 -13.23 12.26
CA HIS A 336 17.36 -11.89 12.81
C HIS A 336 16.98 -11.92 14.29
N ARG A 337 17.10 -10.77 14.96
CA ARG A 337 16.70 -10.53 16.35
C ARG A 337 16.23 -9.09 16.52
N VAL A 338 15.58 -8.80 17.63
CA VAL A 338 15.38 -7.41 18.07
C VAL A 338 16.37 -7.14 19.18
N GLY A 339 17.42 -6.38 18.85
CA GLY A 339 18.54 -6.12 19.72
C GLY A 339 18.17 -5.27 20.95
N PRO A 340 19.12 -5.09 21.87
CA PRO A 340 18.93 -4.27 23.06
C PRO A 340 18.69 -2.81 22.70
N GLY A 341 17.98 -2.10 23.57
CA GLY A 341 17.88 -0.64 23.43
C GLY A 341 16.99 0.03 24.46
N GLU A 342 17.37 1.24 24.84
CA GLU A 342 16.72 2.01 25.92
C GLU A 342 15.43 2.71 25.47
N ARG A 343 15.22 2.87 24.16
CA ARG A 343 14.02 3.49 23.60
C ARG A 343 12.99 2.43 23.25
N SER A 344 11.74 2.71 23.61
CA SER A 344 10.60 2.00 23.05
C SER A 344 10.49 2.27 21.55
N ARG A 345 9.97 1.30 20.80
CA ARG A 345 9.78 1.42 19.35
C ARG A 345 8.64 0.56 18.88
N ASN A 346 7.96 1.03 17.85
CA ASN A 346 6.91 0.29 17.17
C ASN A 346 7.48 -0.46 15.96
N ALA A 347 6.89 -1.61 15.68
CA ALA A 347 7.21 -2.40 14.50
C ALA A 347 5.93 -3.02 13.91
N ALA A 348 5.95 -3.25 12.61
CA ALA A 348 4.96 -4.02 11.89
C ALA A 348 5.68 -5.17 11.16
N ALA A 349 5.16 -6.38 11.32
CA ALA A 349 5.63 -7.55 10.60
C ALA A 349 4.47 -8.21 9.85
N ILE A 350 4.63 -8.38 8.54
CA ILE A 350 3.65 -9.03 7.66
C ILE A 350 4.23 -10.35 7.19
N PHE A 351 3.64 -11.44 7.65
CA PHE A 351 4.08 -12.80 7.38
C PHE A 351 3.27 -13.36 6.22
N PHE A 352 3.96 -13.85 5.20
CA PHE A 352 3.38 -14.54 4.06
C PHE A 352 3.47 -16.04 4.26
N HIS A 353 2.33 -16.74 4.27
CA HIS A 353 2.26 -18.17 4.44
C HIS A 353 1.71 -18.84 3.19
N ALA A 354 2.34 -19.91 2.72
CA ALA A 354 1.79 -20.77 1.68
C ALA A 354 0.61 -21.61 2.22
N SER A 355 -0.32 -21.99 1.35
CA SER A 355 -1.34 -22.99 1.70
C SER A 355 -0.69 -24.33 2.09
N THR A 356 -1.25 -25.00 3.10
CA THR A 356 -0.73 -26.28 3.60
C THR A 356 -0.57 -27.32 2.49
N GLY A 357 0.59 -27.98 2.43
CA GLY A 357 0.86 -29.12 1.53
C GLY A 357 1.38 -28.79 0.12
N VAL A 358 1.64 -27.51 -0.20
CA VAL A 358 1.95 -27.07 -1.56
C VAL A 358 3.44 -26.99 -1.90
N LEU A 359 4.32 -26.79 -0.92
CA LEU A 359 5.76 -26.64 -1.18
C LEU A 359 6.45 -28.00 -1.35
N ARG A 360 6.87 -28.32 -2.58
CA ARG A 360 7.71 -29.47 -2.90
C ARG A 360 8.82 -29.04 -3.85
N THR A 361 10.00 -29.63 -3.69
CA THR A 361 11.02 -29.65 -4.74
C THR A 361 10.70 -30.81 -5.67
N ASP A 362 10.95 -30.64 -6.98
CA ASP A 362 10.86 -31.73 -7.96
C ASP A 362 11.78 -32.92 -7.61
#